data_AF-A0A0A1P8J0-F1
#
_entry.id   AF-A0A0A1P8J0-F1
#
_cell.length_a   1.000
_cell.length_b   1.000
_cell.length_c   1.000
_cell.angle_alpha   90.00
_cell.angle_beta   90.00
_cell.angle_gamma   90.00
#
_symmetry.space_group_name_H-M   'P 1'
#
loop_
_entity.id
_entity.type
_entity.pdbx_description
1 polymer ?
#
loop_
_entity_poly.entity_id
_entity_poly.type
_entity_poly.pdbx_seq_one_letter_code
_entity_poly.pdbx_strand_id
1 'polypeptide(L)'
;MATIPPGRSFSSADRTAMRAIYRRCCDDLGLGGGSGHLHEALARAITSRYAAGSTDPERLAAHALKAARRAAQPRGLWTAMIAVFMRSQPGAGRA
;
A
#
# COMPACT_ATOMS: atom_id res chain seq x y z
N MET A 1 -19.86 20.43 -26.01
CA MET A 1 -20.06 19.11 -25.38
C MET A 1 -18.70 18.54 -25.04
N ALA A 2 -18.36 18.47 -23.75
CA ALA A 2 -17.10 17.88 -23.30
C ALA A 2 -17.21 16.36 -23.44
N THR A 3 -16.39 15.77 -24.32
CA THR A 3 -16.28 14.33 -24.51
C THR A 3 -15.71 13.73 -23.24
N ILE A 4 -16.57 13.18 -22.39
CA ILE A 4 -16.16 12.33 -21.25
C ILE A 4 -15.47 11.12 -21.88
N PRO A 5 -14.17 10.86 -21.67
CA PRO A 5 -13.50 9.75 -22.30
C PRO A 5 -14.11 8.44 -21.78
N PRO A 6 -14.56 7.54 -22.67
CA PRO A 6 -15.17 6.28 -22.27
C PRO A 6 -14.15 5.45 -21.50
N GLY A 7 -14.65 4.74 -20.47
CA GLY A 7 -13.91 3.84 -19.60
C GLY A 7 -12.78 3.11 -20.34
N ARG A 8 -11.55 3.51 -20.01
CA ARG A 8 -10.33 2.91 -20.54
C ARG A 8 -10.31 1.44 -20.11
N SER A 9 -10.71 0.56 -21.00
CA SER A 9 -10.64 -0.89 -20.77
C SER A 9 -9.17 -1.28 -20.76
N PHE A 10 -8.74 -1.96 -19.69
CA PHE A 10 -7.36 -2.45 -19.62
C PHE A 10 -7.18 -3.58 -20.64
N SER A 11 -6.23 -3.38 -21.57
CA SER A 11 -5.84 -4.43 -22.52
C SER A 11 -5.31 -5.66 -21.79
N SER A 12 -5.25 -6.81 -22.46
CA SER A 12 -4.58 -8.00 -21.89
C SER A 12 -3.10 -7.71 -21.59
N ALA A 13 -2.46 -6.85 -22.38
CA ALA A 13 -1.10 -6.37 -22.16
C ALA A 13 -1.01 -5.55 -20.86
N ASP A 14 -1.94 -4.61 -20.64
CA ASP A 14 -1.99 -3.80 -19.42
C ASP A 14 -2.17 -4.68 -18.18
N ARG A 15 -3.07 -5.66 -18.25
CA ARG A 15 -3.31 -6.61 -17.16
C ARG A 15 -2.07 -7.45 -16.85
N THR A 16 -1.34 -7.88 -17.87
CA THR A 16 -0.07 -8.61 -17.71
C THR A 16 0.99 -7.73 -17.06
N ALA A 17 1.12 -6.47 -17.51
CA ALA A 17 2.06 -5.51 -16.93
C ALA A 17 1.75 -5.21 -15.46
N MET A 18 0.48 -4.91 -15.13
CA MET A 18 0.05 -4.68 -13.74
C MET A 18 0.33 -5.89 -12.86
N ARG A 19 0.10 -7.10 -13.37
CA ARG A 19 0.34 -8.34 -12.61
C ARG A 19 1.83 -8.60 -12.38
N ALA A 20 2.68 -8.26 -13.34
CA ALA A 20 4.14 -8.34 -13.18
C ALA A 20 4.65 -7.35 -12.12
N ILE A 21 4.18 -6.10 -12.17
CA ILE A 21 4.51 -5.06 -11.17
C ILE A 21 4.04 -5.50 -9.78
N TYR A 22 2.80 -5.98 -9.67
CA TYR A 22 2.24 -6.49 -8.42
C TYR A 22 3.10 -7.61 -7.81
N ARG A 23 3.51 -8.60 -8.61
CA ARG A 23 4.36 -9.70 -8.13
C ARG A 23 5.71 -9.20 -7.64
N ARG A 24 6.36 -8.32 -8.41
CA ARG A 24 7.64 -7.72 -8.01
C ARG A 24 7.52 -6.97 -6.68
N CYS A 25 6.45 -6.20 -6.49
CA CYS A 25 6.23 -5.48 -5.24
C CYS A 25 5.92 -6.42 -4.06
N CYS A 26 5.25 -7.56 -4.29
CA CYS A 26 5.03 -8.56 -3.25
C CYS A 26 6.34 -9.20 -2.81
N ASP A 27 7.24 -9.48 -3.75
CA ASP A 27 8.58 -10.02 -3.49
C ASP A 27 9.45 -9.02 -2.69
N ASP A 28 9.49 -7.75 -3.11
CA ASP A 28 10.24 -6.67 -2.45
C ASP A 28 9.81 -6.43 -0.99
N LEU A 29 8.53 -6.63 -0.70
CA LEU A 29 7.96 -6.49 0.64
C LEU A 29 7.96 -7.80 1.45
N GLY A 30 8.39 -8.92 0.86
CA GLY A 30 8.35 -10.24 1.49
C GLY A 30 6.93 -10.65 1.92
N LEU A 31 5.90 -10.25 1.17
CA LEU A 31 4.50 -10.52 1.51
C LEU A 31 4.17 -12.01 1.30
N GLY A 32 4.42 -12.82 2.33
CA GLY A 32 3.80 -14.13 2.49
C GLY A 32 2.29 -14.01 2.70
N GLY A 33 1.55 -15.08 2.39
CA GLY A 33 0.08 -15.12 2.19
C GLY A 33 -0.85 -14.62 3.32
N GLY A 34 -0.34 -13.96 4.37
CA GLY A 34 -1.11 -13.42 5.50
C GLY A 34 -1.38 -11.91 5.46
N SER A 35 -0.88 -11.15 4.47
CA SER A 35 -0.94 -9.68 4.48
C SER A 35 -2.00 -9.08 3.55
N GLY A 36 -3.25 -9.52 3.69
CA GLY A 36 -4.37 -9.15 2.80
C GLY A 36 -4.55 -7.64 2.60
N HIS A 37 -4.41 -6.84 3.66
CA HIS A 37 -4.54 -5.37 3.57
C HIS A 37 -3.40 -4.72 2.75
N LEU A 38 -2.19 -5.29 2.76
CA LEU A 38 -1.06 -4.81 1.96
C LEU A 38 -1.25 -5.17 0.49
N HIS A 39 -1.75 -6.38 0.21
CA HIS A 39 -2.12 -6.80 -1.14
C HIS A 39 -3.22 -5.89 -1.73
N GLU A 40 -4.23 -5.54 -0.95
CA GLU A 40 -5.29 -4.62 -1.36
C GLU A 40 -4.74 -3.21 -1.63
N ALA A 41 -3.93 -2.68 -0.72
CA ALA A 41 -3.30 -1.36 -0.89
C ALA A 41 -2.42 -1.30 -2.15
N LEU A 42 -1.65 -2.36 -2.42
CA LEU A 42 -0.85 -2.53 -3.64
C LEU A 42 -1.70 -2.51 -4.90
N ALA A 43 -2.70 -3.38 -4.98
CA ALA A 43 -3.56 -3.49 -6.15
C ALA A 43 -4.28 -2.17 -6.44
N ARG A 44 -4.77 -1.50 -5.40
CA ARG A 44 -5.46 -0.21 -5.52
C ARG A 44 -4.52 0.89 -6.00
N ALA A 45 -3.30 0.96 -5.47
CA ALA A 45 -2.30 1.95 -5.87
C ALA A 45 -1.87 1.78 -7.34
N ILE A 46 -1.62 0.55 -7.77
CA ILE A 46 -1.24 0.24 -9.16
C ILE A 46 -2.39 0.62 -10.11
N THR A 47 -3.61 0.14 -9.82
CA THR A 47 -4.78 0.37 -10.68
C THR A 47 -5.11 1.87 -10.79
N SER A 48 -5.12 2.59 -9.66
CA SER A 48 -5.43 4.03 -9.63
C SER A 48 -4.41 4.84 -10.46
N ARG A 49 -3.13 4.52 -10.33
CA ARG A 49 -2.07 5.26 -11.01
C ARG A 49 -2.00 4.94 -12.51
N TYR A 50 -2.32 3.70 -12.89
CA TYR A 50 -2.45 3.29 -14.28
C TYR A 50 -3.67 3.93 -14.96
N ALA A 51 -4.79 4.02 -14.23
CA ALA A 51 -5.99 4.75 -14.69
C ALA A 51 -5.70 6.25 -14.91
N ALA A 52 -4.82 6.84 -14.09
CA ALA A 52 -4.34 8.22 -14.25
C ALA A 52 -3.36 8.40 -15.45
N GLY A 53 -3.09 7.35 -16.23
CA GLY A 53 -2.26 7.42 -17.44
C GLY A 53 -0.78 7.14 -17.23
N SER A 54 -0.34 6.81 -16.02
CA SER A 54 1.05 6.43 -15.77
C SER A 54 1.25 4.98 -16.20
N THR A 55 1.92 4.76 -17.33
CA THR A 55 2.29 3.43 -17.83
C THR A 55 3.73 3.03 -17.49
N ASP A 56 4.51 3.96 -16.90
CA ASP A 56 5.89 3.70 -16.50
C ASP A 56 5.94 2.68 -15.34
N PRO A 57 6.55 1.49 -15.55
CA PRO A 57 6.50 0.40 -14.60
C PRO A 57 7.29 0.69 -13.32
N GLU A 58 8.38 1.45 -13.40
CA GLU A 58 9.20 1.79 -12.22
C GLU A 58 8.49 2.79 -11.32
N ARG A 59 7.89 3.84 -11.90
CA ARG A 59 7.09 4.81 -11.15
C ARG A 59 5.87 4.16 -10.51
N LEU A 60 5.23 3.22 -11.20
CA LEU A 60 4.12 2.43 -10.65
C LEU A 60 4.57 1.60 -9.45
N ALA A 61 5.66 0.85 -9.59
CA ALA A 61 6.22 0.04 -8.50
C ALA A 61 6.60 0.91 -7.29
N ALA A 62 7.33 2.01 -7.51
CA ALA A 62 7.73 2.93 -6.45
C ALA A 62 6.53 3.52 -5.70
N HIS A 63 5.48 3.91 -6.43
CA HIS A 63 4.25 4.43 -5.83
C HIS A 63 3.50 3.36 -5.02
N ALA A 64 3.40 2.15 -5.57
CA ALA A 64 2.71 1.05 -4.91
C ALA A 64 3.44 0.58 -3.65
N LEU A 65 4.77 0.51 -3.69
CA LEU A 65 5.61 0.24 -2.51
C LEU A 65 5.45 1.34 -1.45
N LYS A 66 5.43 2.62 -1.85
CA LYS A 66 5.20 3.73 -0.92
C LYS A 66 3.83 3.65 -0.25
N ALA A 67 2.79 3.28 -1.00
CA ALA A 67 1.44 3.09 -0.47
C ALA A 67 1.37 1.90 0.50
N ALA A 68 1.96 0.76 0.13
CA ALA A 68 2.03 -0.43 0.98
C ALA A 68 2.82 -0.17 2.27
N ARG A 69 3.97 0.51 2.19
CA ARG A 69 4.75 0.89 3.38
C ARG A 69 3.98 1.83 4.31
N ARG A 70 3.16 2.75 3.76
CA ARG A 70 2.25 3.59 4.57
C ARG A 70 1.14 2.79 5.23
N ALA A 71 0.60 1.78 4.54
CA ALA A 71 -0.41 0.89 5.10
C ALA A 71 0.18 -0.05 6.17
N ALA A 72 1.42 -0.52 5.97
CA ALA A 72 2.19 -1.29 6.94
C ALA A 72 2.67 -0.45 8.13
N GLN A 73 2.74 0.87 7.98
CA GLN A 73 3.13 1.76 9.06
C GLN A 73 2.00 1.77 10.09
N PRO A 74 2.21 1.24 11.31
CA PRO A 74 1.23 1.41 12.37
C PRO A 74 1.08 2.91 12.59
N ARG A 75 -0.15 3.40 12.51
CA ARG A 75 -0.51 4.74 13.01
C ARG A 75 -0.11 4.82 14.48
N GLY A 76 1.12 5.22 14.76
CA GLY A 76 1.64 4.92 16.08
C GLY A 76 2.95 5.54 16.49
N LEU A 77 3.20 6.78 16.09
CA LEU A 77 3.98 7.65 16.99
C LEU A 77 3.23 7.82 18.33
N TRP A 78 1.90 7.92 18.28
CA TRP A 78 1.06 8.05 19.48
C TRP A 78 0.88 6.72 20.25
N THR A 79 0.69 5.58 19.58
CA THR A 79 0.58 4.26 20.25
C THR A 79 1.89 3.76 20.81
N ALA A 80 3.03 4.03 20.16
CA ALA A 80 4.34 3.76 20.76
C ALA A 80 4.60 4.66 21.98
N MET A 81 4.21 5.94 21.91
CA MET A 81 4.24 6.84 23.08
C MET A 81 3.33 6.35 24.21
N ILE A 82 2.09 5.92 23.95
CA ILE A 82 1.20 5.37 24.99
C ILE A 82 1.78 4.08 25.57
N ALA A 83 2.35 3.20 24.76
CA ALA A 83 2.98 1.97 25.25
C ALA A 83 4.19 2.25 26.15
N VAL A 84 5.01 3.24 25.80
CA VAL A 84 6.12 3.72 26.64
C VAL A 84 5.59 4.41 27.91
N PHE A 85 4.54 5.22 27.79
CA PHE A 85 3.93 5.94 28.91
C PHE A 85 3.24 5.02 29.92
N MET A 86 2.50 4.01 29.45
CA MET A 86 1.89 2.97 30.30
C MET A 86 2.94 2.10 30.99
N ARG A 87 4.08 1.83 30.34
CA ARG A 87 5.20 1.09 30.92
C ARG A 87 5.99 1.90 31.96
N SER A 88 5.85 3.22 31.95
CA SER A 88 6.44 4.16 32.91
C SER A 88 5.48 4.58 34.02
N GLN A 89 4.35 3.89 34.24
CA GLN A 89 3.63 3.99 35.51
C GLN A 89 4.26 3.00 36.50
N PRO A 90 5.20 3.42 37.37
CA PRO A 90 5.51 2.62 38.54
C PRO A 90 4.22 2.49 39.33
N GLY A 91 3.92 1.26 39.77
CA GLY A 91 2.78 1.02 40.61
C GLY A 91 2.72 2.07 41.71
N ALA A 92 1.62 2.83 41.73
CA ALA A 92 1.09 3.36 42.97
C ALA A 92 0.75 2.13 43.82
N GLY A 93 1.78 1.62 44.47
CA GLY A 93 1.70 0.54 45.43
C GLY A 93 0.74 0.98 46.53
N ARG A 94 -0.21 0.09 46.79
CA ARG A 94 -0.68 -0.26 48.13
C ARG A 94 -0.01 0.55 49.25
N ALA A 95 -0.77 1.45 49.84
CA ALA A 95 -0.81 1.68 51.29
C ALA A 95 -2.22 2.14 51.62
#